data_AF-A0A3M1MQM7-F1
#
_entry.id   AF-A0A3M1MQM7-F1
#
_cell.length_a   1.000
_cell.length_b   1.000
_cell.length_c   1.000
_cell.angle_alpha   90.00
_cell.angle_beta   90.00
_cell.angle_gamma   90.00
#
_symmetry.space_group_name_H-M   'P 1'
#
loop_
_entity.id
_entity.type
_entity.pdbx_description
1 polymer ?
#
loop_
_entity_poly.entity_id
_entity_poly.type
_entity_poly.pdbx_seq_one_letter_code
_entity_poly.pdbx_strand_id
1 'polypeptide(L)'
;RPIVVHVMQTLAEGRDLQDPKVKVEIANRVLPLIQDIPNPIERETYRQQLARLLQVDERALIGLRPPRKPRRRRPPKEVQPPEETASPVAGAVASPILPQTLDLQSAHVLGILLRHDELLYRVDRALQAQALGRLCVEDFHNAAHQAVFRLLSQALDQDTVEPTTYLLDNAPESLHDVLEDLLERSKRVHDLNVPEEQLLEDVVRTVIRMRRQDLETRISQIRFLLEEADQNDAARVAEYARMVSEYTRTLQRLDRATQHYAGVALPGQSA
;
A
#
# COMPACT_ATOMS: atom_id res chain seq x y z
N ARG A 1 11.67 -19.37 16.43
CA ARG A 1 12.90 -18.54 16.22
C ARG A 1 12.47 -17.26 15.51
N PRO A 2 13.07 -16.08 15.76
CA PRO A 2 12.62 -14.85 15.11
C PRO A 2 12.79 -14.94 13.59
N ILE A 3 11.74 -14.58 12.83
CA ILE A 3 11.64 -14.63 11.36
C ILE A 3 12.92 -14.12 10.68
N VAL A 4 13.41 -12.99 11.17
CA VAL A 4 14.54 -12.26 10.60
C VAL A 4 15.84 -13.07 10.64
N VAL A 5 16.06 -13.85 11.71
CA VAL A 5 17.25 -14.72 11.84
C VAL A 5 17.18 -15.89 10.87
N HIS A 6 15.99 -16.45 10.66
CA HIS A 6 15.82 -17.57 9.75
C HIS A 6 15.98 -17.14 8.29
N VAL A 7 15.35 -16.03 7.89
CA VAL A 7 15.51 -15.48 6.54
C VAL A 7 16.96 -15.15 6.23
N MET A 8 17.70 -14.62 7.21
CA MET A 8 19.15 -14.42 7.09
C MET A 8 19.88 -15.74 6.77
N GLN A 9 19.61 -16.80 7.53
CA GLN A 9 20.29 -18.09 7.37
C GLN A 9 19.93 -18.76 6.04
N THR A 10 18.64 -18.87 5.70
CA THR A 10 18.18 -19.51 4.47
C THR A 10 18.66 -18.79 3.21
N LEU A 11 18.73 -17.45 3.22
CA LEU A 11 19.27 -16.70 2.08
C LEU A 11 20.78 -16.78 1.96
N ALA A 12 21.49 -17.07 3.04
CA ALA A 12 22.94 -17.28 3.05
C ALA A 12 23.33 -18.73 2.74
N GLU A 13 22.43 -19.68 2.98
CA GLU A 13 22.67 -21.11 2.82
C GLU A 13 22.91 -21.47 1.35
N GLY A 14 24.02 -22.17 1.07
CA GLY A 14 24.40 -22.57 -0.28
C GLY A 14 24.86 -21.44 -1.22
N ARG A 15 25.08 -20.23 -0.71
CA ARG A 15 25.54 -19.07 -1.51
C ARG A 15 26.99 -18.72 -1.20
N ASP A 16 27.69 -18.17 -2.19
CA ASP A 16 29.05 -17.66 -2.01
C ASP A 16 29.02 -16.28 -1.30
N LEU A 17 29.21 -16.31 0.01
CA LEU A 17 29.30 -15.10 0.84
C LEU A 17 30.61 -14.34 0.66
N GLN A 18 31.53 -14.75 -0.22
CA GLN A 18 32.69 -13.93 -0.60
C GLN A 18 32.38 -12.98 -1.77
N ASP A 19 31.35 -13.26 -2.58
CA ASP A 19 30.93 -12.39 -3.68
C ASP A 19 30.22 -11.13 -3.15
N PRO A 20 30.75 -9.91 -3.41
CA PRO A 20 30.11 -8.66 -3.04
C PRO A 20 28.68 -8.51 -3.57
N LYS A 21 28.36 -9.06 -4.75
CA LYS A 21 27.01 -8.99 -5.34
C LYS A 21 26.01 -9.81 -4.54
N VAL A 22 26.40 -11.01 -4.12
CA VAL A 22 25.58 -11.89 -3.27
C VAL A 22 25.31 -11.22 -1.93
N LYS A 23 26.32 -10.59 -1.32
CA LYS A 23 26.14 -9.82 -0.07
C LYS A 23 25.12 -8.69 -0.22
N VAL A 24 25.20 -7.91 -1.30
CA VAL A 24 24.25 -6.83 -1.59
C VAL A 24 22.83 -7.37 -1.83
N GLU A 25 22.69 -8.49 -2.53
CA GLU A 25 21.41 -9.15 -2.78
C GLU A 25 20.73 -9.60 -1.47
N ILE A 26 21.48 -10.29 -0.60
CA ILE A 26 20.98 -10.74 0.70
C ILE A 26 20.62 -9.52 1.57
N ALA A 27 21.49 -8.51 1.64
CA ALA A 27 21.23 -7.29 2.40
C ALA A 27 19.94 -6.58 1.93
N ASN A 28 19.71 -6.48 0.62
CA ASN A 28 18.52 -5.85 0.05
C ASN A 28 17.21 -6.62 0.34
N ARG A 29 17.29 -7.93 0.60
CA ARG A 29 16.13 -8.75 1.00
C ARG A 29 15.87 -8.69 2.50
N VAL A 30 16.92 -8.69 3.32
CA VAL A 30 16.80 -8.78 4.79
C VAL A 30 16.61 -7.40 5.45
N LEU A 31 17.29 -6.35 4.97
CA LEU A 31 17.22 -5.01 5.58
C LEU A 31 15.79 -4.45 5.71
N PRO A 32 14.87 -4.60 4.73
CA PRO A 32 13.49 -4.18 4.88
C PRO A 32 12.78 -4.87 6.05
N LEU A 33 13.01 -6.17 6.25
CA LEU A 33 12.44 -6.94 7.36
C LEU A 33 12.92 -6.42 8.72
N ILE A 34 14.20 -6.04 8.81
CA ILE A 34 14.80 -5.45 10.00
C ILE A 34 14.21 -4.05 10.29
N GLN A 35 13.99 -3.24 9.26
CA GLN A 35 13.54 -1.84 9.41
C GLN A 35 12.14 -1.72 10.04
N ASP A 36 11.29 -2.70 9.81
CA ASP A 36 9.90 -2.72 10.29
C ASP A 36 9.74 -3.20 11.73
N ILE A 37 10.83 -3.57 12.39
CA ILE A 37 10.81 -3.96 13.81
C ILE A 37 10.56 -2.71 14.67
N PRO A 38 9.48 -2.67 15.49
CA PRO A 38 9.13 -1.51 16.28
C PRO A 38 10.17 -1.24 17.37
N ASN A 39 10.68 -2.29 18.02
CA ASN A 39 11.69 -2.19 19.04
C ASN A 39 13.04 -1.74 18.43
N PRO A 40 13.57 -0.56 18.82
CA PRO A 40 14.81 -0.05 18.26
C PRO A 40 16.04 -0.89 18.61
N ILE A 41 16.03 -1.57 19.77
CA ILE A 41 17.12 -2.43 20.23
C ILE A 41 17.15 -3.69 19.37
N GLU A 42 16.02 -4.37 19.22
CA GLU A 42 15.92 -5.58 18.38
C GLU A 42 16.31 -5.29 16.93
N ARG A 43 15.84 -4.18 16.37
CA ARG A 43 16.21 -3.73 15.03
C ARG A 43 17.73 -3.61 14.89
N GLU A 44 18.39 -3.03 15.89
CA GLU A 44 19.84 -2.92 15.91
C GLU A 44 20.50 -4.29 16.05
N THR A 45 20.04 -5.14 16.96
CA THR A 45 20.55 -6.51 17.15
C THR A 45 20.52 -7.32 15.85
N TYR A 46 19.40 -7.32 15.12
CA TYR A 46 19.32 -8.04 13.85
C TYR A 46 20.17 -7.41 12.76
N ARG A 47 20.33 -6.08 12.76
CA ARG A 47 21.25 -5.38 11.84
C ARG A 47 22.70 -5.80 12.08
N GLN A 48 23.13 -5.90 13.34
CA GLN A 48 24.46 -6.39 13.71
C GLN A 48 24.62 -7.87 13.31
N GLN A 49 23.58 -8.68 13.49
CA GLN A 49 23.62 -10.10 13.11
C GLN A 49 23.76 -10.29 11.59
N LEU A 50 23.06 -9.48 10.79
CA LEU A 50 23.23 -9.46 9.33
C LEU A 50 24.65 -9.05 8.91
N ALA A 51 25.21 -8.02 9.55
CA ALA A 51 26.56 -7.55 9.27
C ALA A 51 27.61 -8.64 9.52
N ARG A 52 27.47 -9.37 10.64
CA ARG A 52 28.33 -10.51 10.98
C ARG A 52 28.19 -11.66 9.99
N LEU A 53 26.96 -11.98 9.59
CA LEU A 53 26.70 -13.05 8.62
C LEU A 53 27.31 -12.76 7.26
N LEU A 54 27.18 -11.52 6.77
CA LEU A 54 27.70 -11.09 5.48
C LEU A 54 29.18 -10.69 5.52
N GLN A 55 29.82 -10.71 6.70
CA GLN A 55 31.21 -10.27 6.91
C GLN A 55 31.45 -8.87 6.31
N VAL A 56 30.58 -7.91 6.65
CA VAL A 56 30.69 -6.51 6.23
C VAL A 56 30.56 -5.61 7.44
N ASP A 57 31.16 -4.43 7.39
CA ASP A 57 30.96 -3.42 8.41
C ASP A 57 29.49 -3.01 8.49
N GLU A 58 28.98 -2.84 9.72
CA GLU A 58 27.62 -2.36 9.95
C GLU A 58 27.36 -1.01 9.25
N ARG A 59 28.39 -0.19 9.08
CA ARG A 59 28.33 1.10 8.38
C ARG A 59 28.04 0.94 6.88
N ALA A 60 28.51 -0.13 6.25
CA ALA A 60 28.22 -0.43 4.85
C ALA A 60 26.72 -0.72 4.61
N LEU A 61 26.05 -1.33 5.60
CA LEU A 61 24.61 -1.57 5.57
C LEU A 61 23.78 -0.30 5.81
N ILE A 62 24.37 0.73 6.44
CA ILE A 62 23.74 2.05 6.63
C ILE A 62 23.79 2.86 5.32
N GLY A 63 24.80 2.67 4.48
CA GLY A 63 24.94 3.37 3.19
C GLY A 63 23.87 2.99 2.16
N LEU A 64 23.23 1.82 2.31
CA LEU A 64 22.08 1.38 1.51
C LEU A 64 20.75 2.03 1.94
N ARG A 65 20.79 2.91 2.95
CA ARG A 65 19.63 3.65 3.44
C ARG A 65 19.41 4.88 2.53
N PRO A 66 18.19 5.12 2.01
CA PRO A 66 17.88 6.45 1.49
C PRO A 66 18.04 7.47 2.63
N PRO A 67 18.57 8.68 2.35
CA PRO A 67 18.89 9.65 3.39
C PRO A 67 17.62 10.02 4.17
N ARG A 68 17.61 9.72 5.47
CA ARG A 68 16.62 10.26 6.41
C ARG A 68 16.93 11.74 6.61
N LYS A 69 16.02 12.62 6.17
CA LYS A 69 16.08 14.05 6.49
C LYS A 69 15.99 14.27 8.01
N PRO A 70 16.69 15.29 8.55
CA PRO A 70 16.66 15.61 9.98
C PRO A 70 15.26 16.06 10.39
N ARG A 71 14.70 15.42 11.42
CA ARG A 71 13.48 15.86 12.11
C ARG A 71 13.74 17.24 12.73
N ARG A 72 13.07 18.27 12.23
CA ARG A 72 12.98 19.58 12.91
C ARG A 72 12.34 19.35 14.28
N ARG A 73 13.06 19.72 15.34
CA ARG A 73 12.60 19.72 16.73
C ARG A 73 11.39 20.66 16.84
N ARG A 74 10.22 20.12 17.19
CA ARG A 74 9.11 20.91 17.73
C ARG A 74 9.36 21.15 19.23
N PRO A 75 9.00 22.32 19.78
CA PRO A 75 9.14 22.59 21.20
C PRO A 75 8.15 21.76 22.05
N PRO A 76 8.44 21.53 23.34
CA PRO A 76 7.72 20.57 24.17
C PRO A 76 6.33 21.09 24.55
N LYS A 77 5.30 20.25 24.39
CA LYS A 77 4.00 20.46 25.02
C LYS A 77 3.96 19.61 26.30
N GLU A 78 3.43 20.25 27.32
CA GLU A 78 3.35 19.90 28.73
C GLU A 78 2.79 18.49 29.01
N VAL A 79 3.41 17.84 29.99
CA VAL A 79 3.15 16.47 30.45
C VAL A 79 1.90 16.44 31.31
N GLN A 80 1.01 15.48 31.06
CA GLN A 80 0.04 14.99 32.06
C GLN A 80 0.27 13.48 32.28
N PRO A 81 0.04 12.97 33.50
CA PRO A 81 0.53 11.66 33.94
C PRO A 81 -0.30 10.47 33.41
N PRO A 82 0.24 9.24 33.48
CA PRO A 82 -0.34 8.06 32.85
C PRO A 82 -1.34 7.35 33.76
N GLU A 83 -2.51 7.01 33.23
CA GLU A 83 -3.33 5.93 33.77
C GLU A 83 -2.96 4.62 33.07
N GLU A 84 -2.35 3.74 33.86
CA GLU A 84 -2.21 2.33 33.58
C GLU A 84 -3.58 1.67 33.54
N THR A 85 -3.93 0.97 32.46
CA THR A 85 -4.68 -0.29 32.58
C THR A 85 -4.38 -1.22 31.40
N ALA A 86 -3.72 -2.33 31.77
CA ALA A 86 -3.88 -3.70 31.28
C ALA A 86 -4.32 -3.95 29.82
N SER A 87 -3.39 -4.55 29.07
CA SER A 87 -3.73 -5.41 27.93
C SER A 87 -4.63 -6.57 28.35
N PRO A 88 -5.41 -7.10 27.41
CA PRO A 88 -5.35 -8.53 27.16
C PRO A 88 -4.99 -8.82 25.71
N VAL A 89 -4.04 -9.74 25.56
CA VAL A 89 -3.75 -10.48 24.33
C VAL A 89 -4.91 -11.45 24.11
N ALA A 90 -5.65 -11.28 23.01
CA ALA A 90 -6.53 -12.32 22.49
C ALA A 90 -6.78 -12.11 20.99
N GLY A 91 -6.36 -13.11 20.20
CA GLY A 91 -6.79 -13.42 18.82
C GLY A 91 -7.10 -12.25 17.90
N ALA A 92 -6.15 -11.89 17.04
CA ALA A 92 -6.40 -11.05 15.86
C ALA A 92 -7.28 -11.82 14.84
N VAL A 93 -8.57 -11.90 15.11
CA VAL A 93 -9.57 -11.94 14.05
C VAL A 93 -9.47 -10.60 13.32
N ALA A 94 -9.24 -10.62 12.01
CA ALA A 94 -9.14 -9.42 11.19
C ALA A 94 -10.35 -8.51 11.48
N SER A 95 -10.10 -7.31 12.02
CA SER A 95 -11.16 -6.34 12.30
C SER A 95 -11.95 -6.06 11.01
N PRO A 96 -13.30 -6.16 11.02
CA PRO A 96 -14.16 -5.90 9.86
C PRO A 96 -14.11 -4.44 9.36
N ILE A 97 -13.38 -3.58 10.08
CA ILE A 97 -13.18 -2.16 9.80
C ILE A 97 -12.35 -1.95 8.51
N LEU A 98 -11.30 -2.75 8.28
CA LEU A 98 -10.42 -2.55 7.12
C LEU A 98 -11.16 -2.75 5.78
N PRO A 99 -11.91 -3.85 5.56
CA PRO A 99 -12.73 -4.03 4.36
C PRO A 99 -13.72 -2.89 4.14
N GLN A 100 -14.39 -2.41 5.20
CA GLN A 100 -15.35 -1.32 5.10
C GLN A 100 -14.69 0.01 4.69
N THR A 101 -13.50 0.31 5.23
CA THR A 101 -12.78 1.54 4.86
C THR A 101 -12.27 1.53 3.41
N LEU A 102 -11.88 0.36 2.89
CA LEU A 102 -11.46 0.21 1.49
C LEU A 102 -12.67 0.32 0.55
N ASP A 103 -13.82 -0.22 0.95
CA ASP A 103 -15.04 -0.15 0.16
C ASP A 103 -15.58 1.29 0.06
N LEU A 104 -15.54 2.07 1.16
CA LEU A 104 -15.88 3.49 1.14
C LEU A 104 -14.93 4.31 0.24
N GLN A 105 -13.64 4.02 0.27
CA GLN A 105 -12.65 4.67 -0.60
C GLN A 105 -12.85 4.30 -2.06
N SER A 106 -13.15 3.02 -2.33
CA SER A 106 -13.49 2.50 -3.66
C SER A 106 -14.72 3.20 -4.22
N ALA A 107 -15.77 3.30 -3.41
CA ALA A 107 -17.01 3.96 -3.79
C ALA A 107 -16.80 5.44 -4.08
N HIS A 108 -15.97 6.13 -3.28
CA HIS A 108 -15.61 7.53 -3.51
C HIS A 108 -14.89 7.73 -4.84
N VAL A 109 -13.87 6.91 -5.13
CA VAL A 109 -13.14 6.96 -6.42
C VAL A 109 -14.08 6.72 -7.60
N LEU A 110 -14.89 5.66 -7.55
CA LEU A 110 -15.82 5.34 -8.63
C LEU A 110 -16.90 6.41 -8.80
N GLY A 111 -17.46 6.94 -7.72
CA GLY A 111 -18.46 7.99 -7.78
C GLY A 111 -17.95 9.26 -8.47
N ILE A 112 -16.71 9.67 -8.22
CA ILE A 112 -16.08 10.79 -8.94
C ILE A 112 -15.88 10.43 -10.42
N LEU A 113 -15.31 9.25 -10.70
CA LEU A 113 -15.00 8.84 -12.08
C LEU A 113 -16.25 8.61 -12.94
N LEU A 114 -17.38 8.19 -12.37
CA LEU A 114 -18.65 8.07 -13.10
C LEU A 114 -19.24 9.43 -13.52
N ARG A 115 -18.85 10.51 -12.82
CA ARG A 115 -19.28 11.89 -13.14
C ARG A 115 -18.26 12.64 -14.00
N HIS A 116 -17.00 12.23 -13.91
CA HIS A 116 -15.85 12.81 -14.61
C HIS A 116 -15.01 11.65 -15.18
N ASP A 117 -15.54 11.00 -16.20
CA ASP A 117 -14.98 9.79 -16.82
C ASP A 117 -13.60 10.04 -17.46
N GLU A 118 -13.41 11.16 -18.15
CA GLU A 118 -12.11 11.56 -18.70
C GLU A 118 -11.02 11.74 -17.63
N LEU A 119 -11.40 11.93 -16.35
CA LEU A 119 -10.46 12.05 -15.24
C LEU A 119 -9.63 10.77 -15.07
N LEU A 120 -10.12 9.61 -15.50
CA LEU A 120 -9.39 8.34 -15.43
C LEU A 120 -8.03 8.42 -16.13
N TYR A 121 -7.97 8.98 -17.34
CA TYR A 121 -6.70 9.13 -18.08
C TYR A 121 -5.74 10.10 -17.38
N ARG A 122 -6.26 11.11 -16.68
CA ARG A 122 -5.45 12.05 -15.88
C ARG A 122 -4.91 11.36 -14.63
N VAL A 123 -5.73 10.58 -13.94
CA VAL A 123 -5.33 9.77 -12.78
C VAL A 123 -4.23 8.79 -13.18
N ASP A 124 -4.39 8.09 -14.30
CA ASP A 124 -3.39 7.16 -14.81
C ASP A 124 -2.05 7.83 -15.10
N ARG A 125 -2.07 8.98 -15.78
CA ARG A 125 -0.85 9.75 -16.04
C ARG A 125 -0.19 10.23 -14.74
N ALA A 126 -0.99 10.67 -13.77
CA ALA A 126 -0.49 11.12 -12.47
C ALA A 126 0.17 9.97 -11.67
N LEU A 127 -0.44 8.78 -11.65
CA LEU A 127 0.13 7.59 -11.02
C LEU A 127 1.44 7.17 -11.72
N GLN A 128 1.44 7.13 -13.05
CA GLN A 128 2.61 6.77 -13.85
C GLN A 128 3.79 7.74 -13.66
N ALA A 129 3.52 9.05 -13.52
CA ALA A 129 4.54 10.05 -13.22
C ALA A 129 5.27 9.78 -11.90
N GLN A 130 4.64 9.07 -10.95
CA GLN A 130 5.24 8.61 -9.69
C GLN A 130 5.79 7.18 -9.75
N ALA A 131 5.95 6.62 -10.95
CA ALA A 131 6.35 5.23 -11.19
C ALA A 131 5.43 4.19 -10.50
N LEU A 132 4.13 4.51 -10.44
CA LEU A 132 3.06 3.60 -10.02
C LEU A 132 2.33 3.05 -11.25
N GLY A 133 1.66 1.91 -11.10
CA GLY A 133 0.77 1.38 -12.13
C GLY A 133 -0.46 2.27 -12.31
N ARG A 134 -1.09 2.18 -13.50
CA ARG A 134 -2.42 2.74 -13.78
C ARG A 134 -3.46 2.21 -12.79
N LEU A 135 -4.56 2.93 -12.58
CA LEU A 135 -5.70 2.41 -11.82
C LEU A 135 -6.22 1.15 -12.51
N CYS A 136 -6.40 0.07 -11.77
CA CYS A 136 -6.80 -1.22 -12.33
C CYS A 136 -7.91 -1.89 -11.51
N VAL A 137 -8.49 -2.94 -12.09
CA VAL A 137 -9.60 -3.68 -11.47
C VAL A 137 -9.20 -4.25 -10.11
N GLU A 138 -7.94 -4.67 -9.96
CA GLU A 138 -7.39 -5.26 -8.73
C GLU A 138 -7.26 -4.26 -7.57
N ASP A 139 -7.39 -2.95 -7.82
CA ASP A 139 -7.44 -1.94 -6.77
C ASP A 139 -8.77 -1.97 -5.99
N PHE A 140 -9.79 -2.65 -6.51
CA PHE A 140 -11.12 -2.76 -5.92
C PHE A 140 -11.37 -4.16 -5.36
N HIS A 141 -11.65 -4.30 -4.07
CA HIS A 141 -11.94 -5.61 -3.45
C HIS A 141 -13.37 -6.09 -3.66
N ASN A 142 -14.32 -5.17 -3.76
CA ASN A 142 -15.74 -5.48 -3.96
C ASN A 142 -16.00 -5.86 -5.42
N ALA A 143 -16.62 -7.03 -5.66
CA ALA A 143 -16.89 -7.53 -7.00
C ALA A 143 -17.83 -6.61 -7.82
N ALA A 144 -18.77 -5.93 -7.17
CA ALA A 144 -19.64 -4.97 -7.82
C ALA A 144 -18.86 -3.72 -8.27
N HIS A 145 -17.98 -3.20 -7.41
CA HIS A 145 -17.07 -2.09 -7.76
C HIS A 145 -16.10 -2.45 -8.89
N GLN A 146 -15.57 -3.68 -8.89
CA GLN A 146 -14.78 -4.19 -10.01
C GLN A 146 -15.58 -4.22 -11.32
N ALA A 147 -16.84 -4.67 -11.27
CA ALA A 147 -17.70 -4.72 -12.45
C ALA A 147 -18.02 -3.31 -12.98
N VAL A 148 -18.31 -2.36 -12.09
CA VAL A 148 -18.50 -0.95 -12.45
C VAL A 148 -17.24 -0.36 -13.08
N PHE A 149 -16.06 -0.59 -12.48
CA PHE A 149 -14.80 -0.10 -13.04
C PHE A 149 -14.52 -0.68 -14.43
N ARG A 150 -14.73 -1.99 -14.63
CA ARG A 150 -14.59 -2.63 -15.96
C ARG A 150 -15.53 -2.01 -16.97
N LEU A 151 -16.79 -1.77 -16.60
CA LEU A 151 -17.78 -1.16 -17.48
C LEU A 151 -17.39 0.27 -17.85
N LEU A 152 -16.89 1.07 -16.90
CA LEU A 152 -16.36 2.40 -17.15
C LEU A 152 -15.14 2.37 -18.07
N SER A 153 -14.18 1.46 -17.86
CA SER A 153 -13.02 1.32 -18.75
C SER A 153 -13.45 0.94 -20.17
N GLN A 154 -14.41 0.02 -20.31
CA GLN A 154 -14.97 -0.33 -21.63
C GLN A 154 -15.68 0.84 -22.29
N ALA A 155 -16.43 1.63 -21.52
CA ALA A 155 -17.12 2.82 -22.00
C ALA A 155 -16.16 3.90 -22.53
N LEU A 156 -14.96 4.00 -21.95
CA LEU A 156 -13.91 4.93 -22.36
C LEU A 156 -13.04 4.38 -23.50
N ASP A 157 -12.84 3.06 -23.56
CA ASP A 157 -12.04 2.41 -24.61
C ASP A 157 -12.82 2.23 -25.93
N GLN A 158 -14.14 2.21 -25.87
CA GLN A 158 -14.98 2.21 -27.06
C GLN A 158 -15.06 3.63 -27.65
N ASP A 159 -14.85 3.77 -28.96
CA ASP A 159 -14.88 5.06 -29.68
C ASP A 159 -16.21 5.27 -30.45
N THR A 160 -17.31 4.63 -30.02
CA THR A 160 -18.54 4.53 -30.83
C THR A 160 -19.68 5.40 -30.34
N VAL A 161 -19.87 5.52 -29.03
CA VAL A 161 -20.92 6.31 -28.38
C VAL A 161 -20.33 7.09 -27.22
N GLU A 162 -21.08 8.06 -26.67
CA GLU A 162 -20.66 8.75 -25.46
C GLU A 162 -20.58 7.76 -24.27
N PRO A 163 -19.56 7.85 -23.39
CA PRO A 163 -19.37 6.88 -22.30
C PRO A 163 -20.57 6.78 -21.36
N THR A 164 -21.24 7.89 -21.05
CA THR A 164 -22.47 7.87 -20.25
C THR A 164 -23.58 7.05 -20.91
N THR A 165 -23.74 7.17 -22.23
CA THR A 165 -24.72 6.36 -22.98
C THR A 165 -24.33 4.89 -22.96
N TYR A 166 -23.06 4.57 -23.17
CA TYR A 166 -22.57 3.20 -23.09
C TYR A 166 -22.85 2.56 -21.73
N LEU A 167 -22.58 3.29 -20.64
CA LEU A 167 -22.85 2.82 -19.27
C LEU A 167 -24.34 2.49 -19.08
N LEU A 168 -25.25 3.35 -19.53
CA LEU A 168 -26.70 3.14 -19.40
C LEU A 168 -27.18 1.92 -20.20
N ASP A 169 -26.69 1.76 -21.43
CA ASP A 169 -27.15 0.70 -22.32
C ASP A 169 -26.57 -0.69 -21.98
N ASN A 170 -25.39 -0.73 -21.36
CA ASN A 170 -24.65 -1.97 -21.11
C ASN A 170 -24.56 -2.35 -19.63
N ALA A 171 -25.03 -1.51 -18.69
CA ALA A 171 -25.08 -1.87 -17.28
C ALA A 171 -26.09 -3.01 -17.04
N PRO A 172 -25.65 -4.17 -16.54
CA PRO A 172 -26.56 -5.22 -16.10
C PRO A 172 -27.48 -4.70 -14.99
N GLU A 173 -28.72 -5.19 -14.94
CA GLU A 173 -29.70 -4.79 -13.91
C GLU A 173 -29.14 -4.92 -12.48
N SER A 174 -28.31 -5.94 -12.23
CA SER A 174 -27.65 -6.16 -10.94
C SER A 174 -26.67 -5.05 -10.51
N LEU A 175 -26.28 -4.15 -11.42
CA LEU A 175 -25.41 -3.01 -11.13
C LEU A 175 -26.16 -1.69 -10.99
N HIS A 176 -27.47 -1.63 -11.30
CA HIS A 176 -28.23 -0.37 -11.29
C HIS A 176 -28.23 0.26 -9.88
N ASP A 177 -28.57 -0.51 -8.85
CA ASP A 177 -28.56 -0.05 -7.46
C ASP A 177 -27.15 0.42 -7.01
N VAL A 178 -26.10 -0.26 -7.49
CA VAL A 178 -24.71 0.07 -7.17
C VAL A 178 -24.31 1.39 -7.83
N LEU A 179 -24.66 1.58 -9.10
CA LEU A 179 -24.41 2.83 -9.83
C LEU A 179 -25.15 4.00 -9.18
N GLU A 180 -26.41 3.80 -8.78
CA GLU A 180 -27.20 4.82 -8.08
C GLU A 180 -26.56 5.20 -6.73
N ASP A 181 -26.16 4.23 -5.91
CA ASP A 181 -25.49 4.48 -4.63
C ASP A 181 -24.15 5.23 -4.80
N LEU A 182 -23.34 4.85 -5.80
CA LEU A 182 -22.08 5.54 -6.12
C LEU A 182 -22.29 7.00 -6.56
N LEU A 183 -23.32 7.24 -7.38
CA LEU A 183 -23.67 8.58 -7.83
C LEU A 183 -24.25 9.43 -6.69
N GLU A 184 -25.07 8.87 -5.82
CA GLU A 184 -25.64 9.61 -4.68
C GLU A 184 -24.53 9.97 -3.66
N ARG A 185 -23.59 9.06 -3.38
CA ARG A 185 -22.45 9.35 -2.48
C ARG A 185 -21.54 10.48 -2.99
N SER A 186 -21.36 10.58 -4.31
CA SER A 186 -20.52 11.61 -4.94
C SER A 186 -21.25 12.93 -5.20
N LYS A 187 -22.57 12.97 -5.03
CA LYS A 187 -23.44 14.11 -5.33
C LYS A 187 -23.00 15.39 -4.65
N ARG A 188 -22.64 15.34 -3.36
CA ARG A 188 -22.20 16.54 -2.63
C ARG A 188 -20.95 17.16 -3.24
N VAL A 189 -19.98 16.34 -3.64
CA VAL A 189 -18.74 16.83 -4.27
C VAL A 189 -19.04 17.44 -5.64
N HIS A 190 -19.96 16.81 -6.38
CA HIS A 190 -20.44 17.32 -7.66
C HIS A 190 -21.17 18.66 -7.53
N ASP A 191 -22.12 18.78 -6.60
CA ASP A 191 -22.93 20.00 -6.38
C ASP A 191 -22.07 21.20 -5.97
N LEU A 192 -20.93 20.95 -5.29
CA LEU A 192 -19.97 21.98 -4.92
C LEU A 192 -19.11 22.46 -6.10
N ASN A 193 -19.24 21.86 -7.29
CA ASN A 193 -18.45 22.16 -8.49
C ASN A 193 -16.95 22.25 -8.19
N VAL A 194 -16.44 21.27 -7.44
CA VAL A 194 -15.02 21.19 -7.08
C VAL A 194 -14.18 21.18 -8.36
N PRO A 195 -13.12 22.01 -8.47
CA PRO A 195 -12.27 22.03 -9.65
C PRO A 195 -11.66 20.67 -9.96
N GLU A 196 -11.60 20.28 -11.23
CA GLU A 196 -11.07 18.98 -11.64
C GLU A 196 -9.65 18.69 -11.15
N GLU A 197 -8.80 19.72 -11.01
CA GLU A 197 -7.45 19.52 -10.46
C GLU A 197 -7.49 19.02 -9.00
N GLN A 198 -8.44 19.53 -8.22
CA GLN A 198 -8.62 19.08 -6.83
C GLN A 198 -9.24 17.68 -6.78
N LEU A 199 -10.16 17.37 -7.69
CA LEU A 199 -10.70 16.01 -7.83
C LEU A 199 -9.61 15.01 -8.24
N LEU A 200 -8.74 15.40 -9.18
CA LEU A 200 -7.60 14.59 -9.61
C LEU A 200 -6.69 14.27 -8.43
N GLU A 201 -6.24 15.29 -7.68
CA GLU A 201 -5.37 15.10 -6.52
C GLU A 201 -6.01 14.19 -5.46
N ASP A 202 -7.30 14.37 -5.22
CA ASP A 202 -8.05 13.60 -4.22
C ASP A 202 -8.24 12.14 -4.62
N VAL A 203 -8.60 11.87 -5.88
CA VAL A 203 -8.70 10.52 -6.43
C VAL A 203 -7.33 9.83 -6.38
N VAL A 204 -6.27 10.49 -6.85
CA VAL A 204 -4.91 9.93 -6.82
C VAL A 204 -4.48 9.62 -5.39
N ARG A 205 -4.72 10.53 -4.44
CA ARG A 205 -4.42 10.31 -3.02
C ARG A 205 -5.20 9.12 -2.46
N THR A 206 -6.48 9.00 -2.80
CA THR A 206 -7.34 7.90 -2.34
C THR A 206 -6.86 6.56 -2.91
N VAL A 207 -6.51 6.49 -4.19
CA VAL A 207 -5.93 5.29 -4.81
C VAL A 207 -4.60 4.89 -4.14
N ILE A 208 -3.70 5.84 -3.88
CA ILE A 208 -2.44 5.58 -3.17
C ILE A 208 -2.71 5.00 -1.77
N ARG A 209 -3.70 5.55 -1.05
CA ARG A 209 -4.10 5.07 0.27
C ARG A 209 -4.68 3.66 0.24
N MET A 210 -5.57 3.37 -0.73
CA MET A 210 -6.13 2.03 -0.94
C MET A 210 -5.03 0.99 -1.17
N ARG A 211 -4.12 1.26 -2.13
CA ARG A 211 -2.98 0.38 -2.44
C ARG A 211 -2.08 0.17 -1.23
N ARG A 212 -1.82 1.22 -0.46
CA ARG A 212 -1.01 1.15 0.75
C ARG A 212 -1.63 0.20 1.79
N GLN A 213 -2.92 0.36 2.07
CA GLN A 213 -3.66 -0.50 3.02
C GLN A 213 -3.71 -1.97 2.56
N ASP A 214 -3.89 -2.21 1.27
CA ASP A 214 -3.88 -3.56 0.71
C ASP A 214 -2.49 -4.19 0.79
N LEU A 215 -1.42 -3.47 0.42
CA LEU A 215 -0.05 -3.97 0.55
C LEU A 215 0.36 -4.26 2.00
N GLU A 216 -0.01 -3.39 2.95
CA GLU A 216 0.27 -3.63 4.38
C GLU A 216 -0.40 -4.91 4.87
N THR A 217 -1.64 -5.17 4.42
CA THR A 217 -2.37 -6.41 4.73
C THR A 217 -1.67 -7.62 4.12
N ARG A 218 -1.30 -7.56 2.83
CA ARG A 218 -0.59 -8.66 2.14
C ARG A 218 0.77 -8.96 2.74
N ILE A 219 1.55 -7.93 3.10
CA ILE A 219 2.83 -8.09 3.80
C ILE A 219 2.61 -8.81 5.14
N SER A 220 1.59 -8.41 5.90
CA SER A 220 1.27 -9.03 7.19
C SER A 220 0.89 -10.50 7.04
N GLN A 221 0.09 -10.84 6.03
CA GLN A 221 -0.29 -12.22 5.71
C GLN A 221 0.93 -13.07 5.33
N ILE A 222 1.81 -12.57 4.45
CA ILE A 222 3.01 -13.32 4.05
C ILE A 222 3.97 -13.50 5.23
N ARG A 223 4.06 -12.52 6.14
CA ARG A 223 4.84 -12.66 7.37
C ARG A 223 4.32 -13.78 8.24
N PHE A 224 2.99 -13.87 8.41
CA PHE A 224 2.37 -14.98 9.13
C PHE A 224 2.68 -16.33 8.45
N LEU A 225 2.54 -16.43 7.13
CA LEU A 225 2.89 -17.64 6.38
C LEU A 225 4.39 -18.01 6.48
N LEU A 226 5.26 -17.02 6.61
CA LEU A 226 6.69 -17.20 6.81
C LEU A 226 7.02 -17.67 8.23
N GLU A 227 6.22 -17.28 9.22
CA GLU A 227 6.31 -17.80 10.60
C GLU A 227 5.88 -19.26 10.70
N GLU A 228 4.87 -19.66 9.93
CA GLU A 228 4.33 -21.03 9.89
C GLU A 228 5.10 -21.97 8.96
N ALA A 229 5.89 -21.44 8.03
CA ALA A 229 6.62 -22.23 7.05
C ALA A 229 7.54 -23.26 7.72
N ASP A 230 7.50 -24.51 7.24
CA ASP A 230 8.46 -25.53 7.67
C ASP A 230 9.87 -25.06 7.33
N GLN A 231 10.73 -25.04 8.34
CA GLN A 231 12.11 -24.59 8.23
C GLN A 231 12.94 -25.46 7.27
N ASN A 232 12.45 -26.67 6.94
CA ASN A 232 13.07 -27.55 5.95
C ASN A 232 12.64 -27.26 4.50
N ASP A 233 11.64 -26.40 4.27
CA ASP A 233 11.22 -25.97 2.92
C ASP A 233 11.87 -24.62 2.55
N ALA A 234 13.19 -24.68 2.31
CA ALA A 234 13.99 -23.51 1.97
C ALA A 234 13.49 -22.77 0.72
N ALA A 235 12.89 -23.49 -0.23
CA ALA A 235 12.37 -22.91 -1.46
C ALA A 235 11.17 -21.97 -1.18
N ARG A 236 10.23 -22.44 -0.35
CA ARG A 236 9.03 -21.67 0.03
C ARG A 236 9.36 -20.46 0.89
N VAL A 237 10.28 -20.62 1.84
CA VAL A 237 10.81 -19.52 2.66
C VAL A 237 11.45 -18.44 1.77
N ALA A 238 12.25 -18.85 0.78
CA ALA A 238 12.89 -17.91 -0.14
C ALA A 238 11.88 -17.18 -1.05
N GLU A 239 10.79 -17.84 -1.44
CA GLU A 239 9.70 -17.23 -2.21
C GLU A 239 8.97 -16.15 -1.39
N TYR A 240 8.52 -16.48 -0.18
CA TYR A 240 7.85 -15.53 0.70
C TYR A 240 8.75 -14.33 1.04
N ALA A 241 10.04 -14.56 1.33
CA ALA A 241 10.99 -13.49 1.57
C ALA A 241 11.16 -12.56 0.36
N ARG A 242 11.12 -13.12 -0.87
CA ARG A 242 11.15 -12.33 -2.11
C ARG A 242 9.90 -11.47 -2.23
N MET A 243 8.72 -12.04 -2.02
CA MET A 243 7.45 -11.30 -2.08
C MET A 243 7.41 -10.14 -1.06
N VAL A 244 7.85 -10.36 0.17
CA VAL A 244 7.92 -9.27 1.18
C VAL A 244 8.87 -8.17 0.72
N SER A 245 10.05 -8.51 0.19
CA SER A 245 10.99 -7.50 -0.34
C SER A 245 10.39 -6.69 -1.48
N GLU A 246 9.66 -7.32 -2.40
CA GLU A 246 8.98 -6.67 -3.51
C GLU A 246 7.85 -5.74 -3.05
N TYR A 247 7.02 -6.20 -2.12
CA TYR A 247 5.94 -5.40 -1.55
C TYR A 247 6.47 -4.23 -0.73
N THR A 248 7.52 -4.40 0.07
CA THR A 248 8.13 -3.28 0.81
C THR A 248 8.73 -2.23 -0.15
N ARG A 249 9.34 -2.64 -1.28
CA ARG A 249 9.80 -1.68 -2.30
C ARG A 249 8.64 -0.90 -2.91
N THR A 250 7.51 -1.56 -3.16
CA THR A 250 6.31 -0.93 -3.69
C THR A 250 5.70 0.04 -2.69
N LEU A 251 5.63 -0.35 -1.41
CA LEU A 251 5.20 0.52 -0.31
C LEU A 251 6.05 1.79 -0.21
N GLN A 252 7.37 1.68 -0.36
CA GLN A 252 8.26 2.84 -0.39
C GLN A 252 7.99 3.80 -1.57
N ARG A 253 7.54 3.30 -2.73
CA ARG A 253 7.12 4.15 -3.85
C ARG A 253 5.82 4.86 -3.52
N LEU A 254 4.84 4.16 -2.94
CA LEU A 254 3.58 4.73 -2.49
C LEU A 254 3.78 5.82 -1.42
N ASP A 255 4.68 5.61 -0.45
CA ASP A 255 5.00 6.59 0.58
C ASP A 255 5.64 7.86 0.01
N ARG A 256 6.48 7.74 -1.04
CA ARG A 256 7.03 8.89 -1.76
C ARG A 256 5.93 9.65 -2.52
N ALA A 257 5.04 8.94 -3.20
CA ALA A 257 3.92 9.54 -3.92
C ALA A 257 2.96 10.26 -2.94
N THR A 258 2.73 9.69 -1.76
CA THR A 258 1.91 10.32 -0.70
C THR A 258 2.46 11.69 -0.29
N GLN A 259 3.79 11.84 -0.22
CA GLN A 259 4.42 13.14 0.10
C GLN A 259 4.24 14.18 -1.02
N HIS A 260 4.12 13.73 -2.27
CA HIS A 260 3.87 14.60 -3.42
C HIS A 260 2.43 15.14 -3.40
N TYR A 261 1.47 14.28 -3.06
CA TYR A 261 0.04 14.63 -2.99
C TYR A 261 -0.44 15.04 -1.59
N ALA A 262 0.45 15.59 -0.75
CA ALA A 262 0.13 16.07 0.59
C ALA A 262 -0.61 17.42 0.53
N GLY A 263 -1.81 17.43 -0.04
CA GLY A 263 -2.72 18.58 -0.13
C GLY A 263 -3.86 18.52 0.89
N VAL A 264 -4.71 19.56 0.90
CA VAL A 264 -5.88 19.69 1.78
C VAL A 264 -6.95 18.65 1.37
N ALA A 265 -7.73 18.15 2.33
CA ALA A 265 -8.85 17.24 2.05
C ALA A 265 -10.00 18.00 1.37
N LEU A 266 -10.74 17.34 0.47
CA LEU A 266 -11.89 17.97 -0.17
C LEU A 266 -12.96 18.38 0.87
N PRO A 267 -13.69 19.49 0.64
CA PRO A 267 -14.76 19.92 1.53
C PRO A 267 -15.83 18.82 1.65
N GLY A 268 -16.04 18.32 2.88
CA GLY A 268 -17.00 17.24 3.17
C GLY A 268 -16.38 15.88 3.51
N GLN A 269 -15.05 15.75 3.51
CA GLN A 269 -14.35 14.54 4.00
C GLN A 269 -13.99 14.59 5.50
N SER A 270 -14.44 15.60 6.25
CA SER A 270 -14.30 15.61 7.72
C SER A 270 -15.30 14.64 8.34
N ALA A 271 -14.76 13.68 9.11
CA ALA A 271 -15.48 12.68 9.88
C ALA A 271 -16.68 13.23 10.66
#